data_AF-A0A4P9C3E5-F1
#
_entry.id   AF-A0A4P9C3E5-F1
#
_cell.length_a   1.000
_cell.length_b   1.000
_cell.length_c   1.000
_cell.angle_alpha   90.00
_cell.angle_beta   90.00
_cell.angle_gamma   90.00
#
_symmetry.space_group_name_H-M   'P 1'
#
loop_
_entity.id
_entity.type
_entity.pdbx_description
1 polymer ?
#
loop_
_entity_poly.entity_id
_entity_poly.type
_entity_poly.pdbx_seq_one_letter_code
_entity_poly.pdbx_strand_id
1 'polypeptide(L)'
;MEAKLLGYLPMDFETKEGNRIEGVKLFIVYNDDAENLQGARTADIFVSHKIAKDYNFKEYLNKFVFIYFNNKGKFYAMDLINVDDQKKA
;
A
#
# COMPACT_ATOMS: atom_id res chain seq x y z
N MET A 1 -9.16 0.43 -1.35
CA MET A 1 -9.03 0.68 0.10
C MET A 1 -8.32 2.01 0.26
N GLU A 2 -8.97 2.97 0.89
CA GLU A 2 -8.33 4.24 1.23
C GLU A 2 -7.38 4.04 2.43
N ALA A 3 -6.15 4.53 2.28
CA ALA A 3 -5.12 4.43 3.30
C ALA A 3 -4.12 5.59 3.17
N LYS A 4 -3.35 5.86 4.22
CA LYS A 4 -2.16 6.71 4.15
C LYS A 4 -0.91 5.84 4.12
N LEU A 5 -0.03 6.08 3.15
CA LEU A 5 1.26 5.39 3.07
C LEU A 5 2.24 6.01 4.06
N LEU A 6 2.65 5.26 5.07
CA LEU A 6 3.57 5.74 6.12
C LEU A 6 5.03 5.40 5.83
N GLY A 7 5.28 4.33 5.07
CA GLY A 7 6.63 3.90 4.77
C GLY A 7 6.65 2.81 3.72
N TYR A 8 7.83 2.55 3.18
CA TYR A 8 8.08 1.43 2.30
C TYR A 8 9.48 0.86 2.53
N LEU A 9 9.64 -0.44 2.33
CA LEU A 9 10.90 -1.16 2.47
C LEU A 9 11.14 -2.00 1.20
N PRO A 10 12.15 -1.67 0.39
CA PRO A 10 12.63 -2.55 -0.68
C PRO A 10 13.13 -3.88 -0.10
N MET A 11 12.78 -4.98 -0.75
CA MET A 11 13.14 -6.33 -0.34
C MET A 11 13.83 -7.04 -1.52
N ASP A 12 15.02 -7.59 -1.29
CA ASP A 12 15.71 -8.53 -2.18
C ASP A 12 16.50 -9.50 -1.31
N PHE A 13 15.99 -10.72 -1.13
CA PHE A 13 16.63 -11.76 -0.32
C PHE A 13 16.18 -13.15 -0.75
N GLU A 14 16.95 -14.16 -0.36
CA GLU A 14 16.63 -15.57 -0.57
C GLU A 14 16.07 -16.18 0.72
N THR A 15 14.97 -16.93 0.62
CA THR A 15 14.40 -17.67 1.76
C THR A 15 15.22 -18.93 2.03
N LYS A 16 15.00 -19.54 3.19
CA LYS A 16 15.65 -20.81 3.55
C LYS A 16 15.30 -21.97 2.60
N GLU A 17 14.14 -21.88 1.94
CA GLU A 17 13.69 -22.84 0.94
C GLU A 17 14.25 -22.56 -0.48
N GLY A 18 15.13 -21.57 -0.64
CA GLY A 18 15.75 -21.20 -1.92
C GLY A 18 14.87 -20.32 -2.81
N ASN A 19 13.76 -19.77 -2.29
CA ASN A 19 12.94 -18.85 -3.05
C ASN A 19 13.53 -17.45 -3.01
N ARG A 20 13.67 -16.77 -4.15
CA ARG A 20 14.03 -15.35 -4.16
C ARG A 20 12.79 -14.48 -3.98
N ILE A 21 12.81 -13.61 -2.98
CA ILE A 21 11.78 -12.61 -2.73
C ILE A 21 12.31 -11.25 -3.17
N GLU A 22 11.67 -10.68 -4.18
CA GLU A 22 11.98 -9.35 -4.71
C GLU A 22 10.70 -8.51 -4.79
N GLY A 23 10.76 -7.28 -4.26
CA GLY A 23 9.61 -6.38 -4.27
C GLY A 23 9.73 -5.26 -3.24
N VAL A 24 8.58 -4.74 -2.82
CA VAL A 24 8.49 -3.66 -1.83
C VAL A 24 7.42 -3.99 -0.81
N LYS A 25 7.73 -3.84 0.48
CA LYS A 25 6.75 -3.89 1.56
C LYS A 25 6.26 -2.49 1.86
N LEU A 26 4.95 -2.25 1.77
CA LEU A 26 4.32 -0.97 2.11
C LEU A 26 3.78 -1.04 3.52
N PHE A 27 3.94 0.05 4.29
CA PHE A 27 3.35 0.23 5.61
C PHE A 27 2.28 1.30 5.54
N ILE A 28 1.06 0.93 5.90
CA ILE A 28 -0.11 1.79 5.72
C ILE A 28 -0.89 1.94 7.02
N VAL A 29 -1.60 3.05 7.11
CA VAL A 29 -2.66 3.27 8.09
C VAL A 29 -3.98 3.52 7.38
N TYR A 30 -5.06 2.90 7.84
CA TYR A 30 -6.39 3.02 7.23
C TYR A 30 -7.46 3.03 8.32
N ASN A 31 -8.61 3.58 7.99
CA ASN A 31 -9.79 3.51 8.84
C ASN A 31 -10.64 2.31 8.41
N ASP A 32 -11.23 1.63 9.39
CA ASP A 32 -12.16 0.53 9.14
C ASP A 32 -13.58 0.98 9.50
N ASP A 33 -14.24 1.62 8.53
CA ASP A 33 -15.58 2.17 8.70
C ASP A 33 -16.67 1.07 8.68
N ALA A 34 -16.31 -0.19 8.40
CA ALA A 34 -17.25 -1.30 8.27
C ALA A 34 -17.53 -2.04 9.59
N GLU A 35 -16.64 -1.96 10.58
CA GLU A 35 -16.72 -2.79 11.81
C GLU A 35 -17.09 -2.05 13.10
N ASN A 36 -17.61 -0.81 13.04
CA ASN A 36 -17.90 0.02 14.24
C ASN A 36 -16.67 0.22 15.17
N LEU A 37 -15.46 -0.03 14.67
CA LEU A 37 -14.23 0.06 15.44
C LEU A 37 -13.66 1.47 15.32
N GLN A 38 -13.74 2.23 16.41
CA GLN A 38 -13.09 3.55 16.50
C GLN A 38 -11.58 3.37 16.63
N GLY A 39 -10.84 3.79 15.60
CA GLY A 39 -9.38 3.88 15.64
C GLY A 39 -8.73 3.59 14.30
N ALA A 40 -7.53 4.14 14.12
CA ALA A 40 -6.74 3.92 12.93
C ALA A 40 -6.07 2.54 12.98
N ARG A 41 -6.29 1.70 11.98
CA ARG A 41 -5.63 0.39 11.82
C ARG A 41 -4.36 0.53 11.01
N THR A 42 -3.39 -0.35 11.25
CA THR A 42 -2.18 -0.45 10.42
C THR A 42 -2.11 -1.80 9.75
N ALA A 43 -1.50 -1.84 8.57
CA ALA A 43 -1.21 -3.08 7.87
C ALA A 43 0.08 -2.94 7.07
N ASP A 44 0.63 -4.08 6.69
CA ASP A 44 1.67 -4.17 5.68
C ASP A 44 1.18 -4.90 4.43
N ILE A 45 1.68 -4.48 3.27
CA ILE A 45 1.29 -5.03 1.97
C ILE A 45 2.55 -5.31 1.18
N PHE A 46 2.68 -6.54 0.68
CA PHE A 46 3.76 -6.88 -0.24
C PHE A 46 3.37 -6.58 -1.69
N VAL A 47 4.21 -5.81 -2.38
CA VAL A 47 4.12 -5.52 -3.81
C VAL A 47 5.26 -6.26 -4.51
N SER A 48 4.91 -7.20 -5.38
CA SER A 48 5.92 -7.96 -6.14
C SER A 48 6.75 -7.06 -7.04
N HIS A 49 8.02 -7.40 -7.26
CA HIS A 49 8.93 -6.68 -8.17
C HIS A 49 8.31 -6.33 -9.53
N LYS A 50 7.54 -7.25 -10.13
CA LYS A 50 6.86 -7.06 -11.42
C LYS A 50 6.04 -5.77 -11.49
N ILE A 51 5.43 -5.38 -10.37
CA ILE A 51 4.57 -4.20 -10.26
C ILE A 51 5.37 -3.04 -9.65
N ALA A 52 6.16 -3.34 -8.61
CA ALA A 52 6.90 -2.32 -7.86
C ALA A 52 7.85 -1.49 -8.74
N LYS A 53 8.43 -2.09 -9.79
CA LYS A 53 9.33 -1.40 -10.74
C LYS A 53 8.69 -0.22 -11.48
N ASP A 54 7.36 -0.20 -11.58
CA ASP A 54 6.60 0.82 -12.30
C ASP A 54 6.14 1.96 -11.37
N TYR A 55 6.53 1.92 -10.08
CA TYR A 55 6.12 2.90 -9.07
C TYR A 55 7.32 3.62 -8.44
N ASN A 56 7.19 4.95 -8.29
CA ASN A 56 8.04 5.74 -7.40
C ASN A 56 7.36 5.93 -6.04
N PHE A 57 7.47 4.93 -5.14
CA PHE A 57 6.77 4.95 -3.83
C PHE A 57 7.08 6.17 -2.96
N LYS A 58 8.24 6.82 -3.18
CA LYS A 58 8.60 8.06 -2.47
C LYS A 58 7.59 9.18 -2.72
N GLU A 59 6.97 9.24 -3.90
CA GLU A 59 5.97 10.27 -4.23
C GLU A 59 4.64 10.11 -3.48
N TYR A 60 4.38 8.92 -2.96
CA TYR A 60 3.17 8.58 -2.22
C TYR A 60 3.36 8.66 -0.70
N LEU A 61 4.60 8.82 -0.24
CA LEU A 61 4.94 8.82 1.17
C LEU A 61 4.21 9.95 1.91
N ASN A 62 3.60 9.61 3.05
CA ASN A 62 2.75 10.47 3.88
C ASN A 62 1.50 11.04 3.17
N LYS A 63 1.13 10.52 1.98
CA LYS A 63 -0.09 10.90 1.27
C LYS A 63 -1.17 9.85 1.46
N PHE A 64 -2.42 10.28 1.29
CA PHE A 64 -3.56 9.38 1.16
C PHE A 64 -3.57 8.78 -0.25
N VAL A 65 -3.86 7.49 -0.30
CA VAL A 65 -3.84 6.67 -1.50
C VAL A 65 -5.04 5.73 -1.50
N PHE A 66 -5.53 5.42 -2.69
CA PHE A 66 -6.45 4.32 -2.87
C PHE A 66 -5.68 3.10 -3.38
N ILE A 67 -5.71 2.02 -2.60
CA ILE A 67 -5.01 0.77 -2.89
C ILE A 67 -6.00 -0.22 -3.50
N TYR A 68 -5.62 -0.81 -4.63
CA TYR A 68 -6.42 -1.79 -5.34
C TYR A 68 -5.84 -3.20 -5.23
N PHE A 69 -6.71 -4.15 -4.92
CA PHE A 69 -6.38 -5.57 -4.80
C PHE A 69 -7.10 -6.37 -5.89
N ASN A 70 -6.42 -7.39 -6.41
CA ASN A 70 -7.05 -8.34 -7.33
C ASN A 70 -7.97 -9.30 -6.56
N ASN A 71 -8.66 -10.20 -7.30
CA ASN A 71 -9.55 -11.21 -6.72
C ASN A 71 -8.87 -12.21 -5.76
N LYS A 72 -7.54 -12.23 -5.67
CA LYS A 72 -6.75 -13.04 -4.73
C LYS A 72 -6.24 -12.21 -3.54
N GLY A 73 -6.69 -10.97 -3.38
CA GLY A 73 -6.25 -10.07 -2.31
C GLY A 73 -4.82 -9.54 -2.48
N LYS A 74 -4.21 -9.66 -3.67
CA LYS A 74 -2.87 -9.13 -3.93
C LYS A 74 -2.94 -7.73 -4.52
N PHE A 75 -2.01 -6.87 -4.10
CA PHE A 75 -1.84 -5.53 -4.69
C PHE A 75 -1.71 -5.60 -6.21
N TYR A 76 -2.41 -4.71 -6.93
CA TYR A 76 -2.16 -4.51 -8.35
C TYR A 76 -2.04 -3.05 -8.80
N ALA A 77 -2.61 -2.10 -8.07
CA ALA A 77 -2.50 -0.68 -8.38
C ALA A 77 -2.65 0.22 -7.16
N MET A 78 -2.20 1.47 -7.29
CA MET A 78 -2.37 2.52 -6.28
C MET A 78 -2.47 3.91 -6.90
N ASP A 79 -3.48 4.67 -6.50
CA ASP A 79 -3.69 6.06 -6.95
C ASP A 79 -3.59 7.03 -5.78
N LEU A 80 -3.11 8.25 -6.04
CA LEU A 80 -3.10 9.35 -5.07
C LEU A 80 -4.51 9.88 -4.87
N ILE A 81 -4.87 10.16 -3.62
CA ILE A 81 -6.10 10.86 -3.29
C ILE A 81 -5.75 12.34 -3.13
N ASN A 82 -6.20 13.17 -4.06
CA ASN A 82 -6.08 14.63 -3.96
C ASN A 82 -7.12 15.15 -2.96
N VAL A 83 -6.67 15.47 -1.75
CA VAL A 83 -7.52 15.96 -0.66
C VAL A 83 -8.12 17.35 -0.97
N ASP A 84 -7.53 18.10 -1.92
CA ASP A 84 -8.03 19.42 -2.34
C ASP A 84 -9.35 19.35 -3.13
N ASP A 85 -9.66 18.23 -3.78
CA ASP A 85 -10.90 18.05 -4.54
C ASP A 85 -12.12 17.79 -3.63
N GLN A 86 -11.89 17.40 -2.37
CA GLN A 86 -12.96 17.12 -1.40
C GLN A 86 -13.45 18.36 -0.65
N LYS A 87 -12.78 19.52 -0.77
CA LYS A 87 -13.19 20.78 -0.11
C LYS A 87 -14.11 21.67 -0.95
N LYS A 88 -14.49 21.23 -2.15
CA LYS A 88 -15.35 22.00 -3.09
C LYS A 88 -16.78 21.46 -3.23
N ALA A 89 -17.19 20.48 -2.42
CA ALA A 89 -18.56 19.97 -2.38
C ALA A 89 -19.32 20.54 -1.18
#